data_AF-A0A535REX0-F1
#
_entry.id   AF-A0A535REX0-F1
#
_cell.length_a   1.000
_cell.length_b   1.000
_cell.length_c   1.000
_cell.angle_alpha   90.00
_cell.angle_beta   90.00
_cell.angle_gamma   90.00
#
_symmetry.space_group_name_H-M   'P 1'
#
loop_
_entity.id
_entity.type
_entity.pdbx_description
1 polymer ?
#
loop_
_entity_poly.entity_id
_entity_poly.type
_entity_poly.pdbx_seq_one_letter_code
_entity_poly.pdbx_strand_id
1 'polypeptide(L)'
;MAENLLRRTRVRSPAVQSRPVYERPGYRTLLGRIRQNVRTYIRKQLELPRQELAEIVRANVGAAKWFGVALAFVFAFLTALVVLIIALIALVLPLWASALVVLVLMGLGAGSAWGSRRA
;
A
#
# COMPACT_ATOMS: atom_id res chain seq x y z
N MET A 1 6.97 -20.33 90.58
CA MET A 1 5.52 -20.19 90.33
C MET A 1 5.26 -18.73 89.95
N ALA A 2 4.60 -18.47 88.81
CA ALA A 2 4.13 -17.15 88.33
C ALA A 2 5.05 -16.27 87.46
N GLU A 3 5.55 -16.78 86.32
CA GLU A 3 6.06 -15.93 85.20
C GLU A 3 5.42 -16.28 83.85
N ASN A 4 4.10 -16.54 83.83
CA ASN A 4 3.41 -16.94 82.59
C ASN A 4 2.02 -16.31 82.41
N LEU A 5 1.83 -15.04 82.81
CA LEU A 5 0.51 -14.37 82.73
C LEU A 5 0.45 -13.07 81.91
N LEU A 6 1.42 -12.82 81.01
CA LEU A 6 1.29 -11.71 80.03
C LEU A 6 1.01 -12.20 78.61
N ARG A 7 0.14 -13.22 78.50
CA ARG A 7 -0.59 -13.56 77.27
C ARG A 7 -1.72 -12.53 77.06
N ARG A 8 -1.36 -11.29 76.69
CA ARG A 8 -2.31 -10.33 76.12
C ARG A 8 -1.92 -10.07 74.67
N THR A 9 -2.13 -11.08 73.84
CA THR A 9 -2.24 -10.92 72.39
C THR A 9 -3.39 -9.96 72.11
N ARG A 10 -3.08 -8.66 71.99
CA ARG A 10 -3.93 -7.72 71.28
C ARG A 10 -3.96 -8.21 69.83
N VAL A 11 -4.99 -8.98 69.49
CA VAL A 11 -5.39 -9.18 68.11
C VAL A 11 -5.83 -7.82 67.61
N ARG A 12 -4.88 -7.10 67.02
CA ARG A 12 -5.14 -5.88 66.27
C ARG A 12 -5.91 -6.38 65.05
N SER A 13 -7.24 -6.36 65.11
CA SER A 13 -8.07 -6.56 63.93
C SER A 13 -7.55 -5.60 62.87
N PRO A 14 -6.95 -6.07 61.76
CA PRO A 14 -6.79 -5.18 60.63
C PRO A 14 -8.22 -4.78 60.31
N ALA A 15 -8.52 -3.49 60.49
CA ALA A 15 -9.74 -2.90 59.96
C ALA A 15 -9.92 -3.52 58.58
N VAL A 16 -11.07 -4.17 58.36
CA VAL A 16 -11.49 -4.63 57.05
C VAL A 16 -11.32 -3.40 56.18
N GLN A 17 -10.20 -3.35 55.47
CA GLN A 17 -9.90 -2.31 54.54
C GLN A 17 -10.95 -2.58 53.50
N SER A 18 -12.02 -1.80 53.57
CA SER A 18 -13.07 -1.75 52.58
C SER A 18 -12.34 -1.44 51.28
N ARG A 19 -11.91 -2.50 50.60
CA ARG A 19 -11.63 -2.49 49.17
C ARG A 19 -12.81 -1.71 48.60
N PRO A 20 -12.60 -0.71 47.74
CA PRO A 20 -13.72 -0.15 47.01
C PRO A 20 -14.37 -1.30 46.23
N VAL A 21 -15.40 -1.89 46.83
CA VAL A 21 -16.22 -2.96 46.30
C VAL A 21 -17.01 -2.28 45.20
N TYR A 22 -16.48 -2.37 43.99
CA TYR A 22 -17.04 -1.79 42.78
C TYR A 22 -17.27 -0.28 42.88
N GLU A 23 -16.21 0.49 42.63
CA GLU A 23 -16.41 1.71 41.85
C GLU A 23 -16.96 1.24 40.51
N ARG A 24 -18.29 1.12 40.40
CA ARG A 24 -18.99 0.72 39.18
C ARG A 24 -18.34 1.52 38.07
N PRO A 25 -17.67 0.89 37.09
CA PRO A 25 -17.13 1.61 35.98
C PRO A 25 -18.32 2.30 35.32
N GLY A 26 -18.48 3.60 35.57
CA GLY A 26 -19.59 4.35 34.98
C GLY A 26 -19.50 4.20 33.48
N TYR A 27 -20.63 4.23 32.78
CA TYR A 27 -20.70 4.00 31.34
C TYR A 27 -19.60 4.71 30.54
N ARG A 28 -19.18 5.91 30.98
CA ARG A 28 -18.03 6.68 30.47
C ARG A 28 -16.70 5.90 30.44
N THR A 29 -16.38 5.14 31.48
CA THR A 29 -15.14 4.35 31.59
C THR A 29 -15.16 3.08 30.71
N LEU A 30 -16.33 2.49 30.48
CA LEU A 30 -16.49 1.34 29.58
C LEU A 30 -16.42 1.78 28.11
N LEU A 31 -17.11 2.87 27.76
CA LEU A 31 -17.02 3.52 26.45
C LEU A 31 -15.56 3.92 26.12
N GLY A 32 -14.83 4.44 27.11
CA GLY A 32 -13.40 4.74 26.97
C GLY A 32 -12.56 3.51 26.62
N ARG A 33 -12.77 2.39 27.33
CA ARG A 33 -12.05 1.13 27.08
C ARG A 33 -12.44 0.48 25.75
N ILE A 34 -13.71 0.49 25.36
CA ILE A 34 -14.17 -0.03 24.07
C ILE A 34 -13.55 0.77 22.93
N ARG A 35 -13.55 2.11 23.02
CA ARG A 35 -12.90 2.97 22.01
C ARG A 35 -11.40 2.68 21.89
N GLN A 36 -10.72 2.51 23.02
CA GLN A 36 -9.30 2.14 23.06
C GLN A 36 -9.08 0.77 22.39
N ASN A 37 -9.89 -0.24 22.71
CA ASN A 37 -9.76 -1.60 22.19
C ASN A 37 -10.08 -1.68 20.70
N VAL A 38 -11.13 -0.99 20.22
CA VAL A 38 -11.48 -0.92 18.79
C VAL A 38 -10.35 -0.26 18.00
N ARG A 39 -9.76 0.84 18.50
CA ARG A 39 -8.62 1.49 17.85
C ARG A 39 -7.41 0.56 17.75
N THR A 40 -7.13 -0.19 18.81
CA THR A 40 -6.04 -1.17 18.84
C THR A 40 -6.32 -2.34 17.89
N TYR A 41 -7.57 -2.81 17.82
CA TYR A 41 -7.97 -3.91 16.94
C TYR A 41 -7.89 -3.52 15.45
N ILE A 42 -8.39 -2.32 15.09
CA ILE A 42 -8.28 -1.78 13.73
C ILE A 42 -6.81 -1.63 13.33
N ARG A 43 -5.94 -1.14 14.23
CA ARG A 43 -4.50 -1.04 13.94
C ARG A 43 -3.86 -2.40 13.66
N LYS A 44 -4.15 -3.41 14.47
CA LYS A 44 -3.65 -4.77 14.27
C LYS A 44 -4.15 -5.38 12.96
N GLN A 45 -5.42 -5.16 12.62
CA GLN A 45 -5.98 -5.61 11.34
C GLN A 45 -5.45 -4.84 10.13
N LEU A 46 -4.87 -3.65 10.31
CA LEU A 46 -4.21 -2.90 9.25
C LEU A 46 -2.70 -3.21 9.14
N GLU A 47 -2.08 -3.71 10.21
CA GLU A 47 -0.67 -4.14 10.21
C GLU A 47 -0.44 -5.38 9.35
N LEU A 48 -1.36 -6.35 9.39
CA LEU A 48 -1.35 -7.55 8.53
C LEU A 48 -1.37 -7.18 7.03
N PRO A 49 -2.35 -6.41 6.52
CA PRO A 49 -2.36 -5.94 5.13
C PRO A 49 -1.14 -5.11 4.76
N ARG A 50 -0.59 -4.31 5.67
CA ARG A 50 0.60 -3.50 5.39
C ARG A 50 1.83 -4.35 5.14
N GLN A 51 1.96 -5.47 5.83
CA GLN A 51 3.09 -6.39 5.64
C GLN A 51 2.98 -7.11 4.30
N GLU A 52 1.81 -7.66 3.98
CA GLU A 52 1.54 -8.30 2.68
C GLU A 52 1.76 -7.31 1.52
N LEU A 53 1.23 -6.09 1.63
CA LEU A 53 1.45 -5.04 0.62
C LEU A 53 2.91 -4.64 0.50
N ALA A 54 3.66 -4.54 1.61
CA ALA A 54 5.08 -4.20 1.58
C ALA A 54 5.91 -5.30 0.92
N GLU A 55 5.56 -6.56 1.12
CA GLU A 55 6.20 -7.70 0.48
C GLU A 55 5.93 -7.72 -1.02
N ILE A 56 4.68 -7.52 -1.44
CA ILE A 56 4.29 -7.40 -2.85
C ILE A 56 5.02 -6.24 -3.53
N VAL A 57 5.06 -5.07 -2.88
CA VAL A 57 5.77 -3.91 -3.43
C VAL A 57 7.26 -4.19 -3.55
N ARG A 58 7.91 -4.77 -2.54
CA ARG A 58 9.34 -5.11 -2.61
C ARG A 58 9.66 -6.11 -3.70
N ALA A 59 8.81 -7.13 -3.88
CA ALA A 59 8.95 -8.09 -4.98
C ALA A 59 8.81 -7.40 -6.35
N ASN A 60 7.89 -6.45 -6.47
CA ASN A 60 7.57 -5.80 -7.75
C ASN A 60 8.46 -4.59 -8.08
N VAL A 61 9.14 -3.98 -7.11
CA VAL A 61 10.06 -2.84 -7.34
C VAL A 61 11.23 -3.27 -8.24
N GLY A 62 11.72 -4.51 -8.10
CA GLY A 62 12.73 -5.06 -9.00
C GLY A 62 12.21 -5.17 -10.44
N ALA A 63 10.98 -5.68 -10.61
CA ALA A 63 10.31 -5.78 -11.91
C ALA A 63 10.01 -4.41 -12.54
N ALA A 64 9.69 -3.40 -11.73
CA ALA A 64 9.41 -2.05 -12.21
C ALA A 64 10.60 -1.39 -12.92
N LYS A 65 11.83 -1.67 -12.46
CA LYS A 65 13.06 -1.19 -13.13
C LYS A 65 13.20 -1.80 -14.53
N TRP A 66 13.01 -3.11 -14.62
CA TRP A 66 13.08 -3.83 -15.89
C TRP A 66 11.95 -3.44 -16.84
N PHE A 67 10.78 -3.10 -16.31
CA PHE A 67 9.68 -2.58 -17.11
C PHE A 67 10.04 -1.26 -17.79
N GLY A 68 10.71 -0.34 -17.08
CA GLY A 68 11.20 0.90 -17.68
C GLY A 68 12.22 0.67 -18.79
N VAL A 69 13.17 -0.25 -18.56
CA VAL A 69 14.18 -0.63 -19.58
C VAL A 69 13.50 -1.29 -20.78
N ALA A 70 12.59 -2.24 -20.58
CA ALA A 70 11.86 -2.91 -21.64
C ALA A 70 11.05 -1.90 -22.47
N LEU A 71 10.37 -0.95 -21.82
CA LEU A 71 9.62 0.10 -22.50
C LEU A 71 10.54 0.99 -23.35
N ALA A 72 11.71 1.36 -22.83
CA ALA A 72 12.71 2.13 -23.58
C ALA A 72 13.22 1.35 -24.81
N PHE A 73 13.50 0.05 -24.68
CA PHE A 73 13.90 -0.80 -25.81
C PHE A 73 12.81 -0.91 -26.87
N VAL A 74 11.56 -1.14 -26.46
CA VAL A 74 10.42 -1.20 -27.40
C VAL A 74 10.25 0.13 -28.13
N PHE A 75 10.33 1.25 -27.41
CA PHE A 75 10.23 2.58 -28.01
C PHE A 75 11.37 2.86 -29.00
N ALA A 76 12.61 2.53 -28.63
CA ALA A 76 13.77 2.68 -29.52
C ALA A 76 13.65 1.80 -30.76
N PHE A 77 13.20 0.55 -30.60
CA PHE A 77 12.98 -0.37 -31.71
C PHE A 77 11.90 0.14 -32.68
N LEU A 78 10.75 0.60 -32.16
CA LEU A 78 9.69 1.18 -32.99
C LEU A 78 10.17 2.44 -33.73
N THR A 79 10.95 3.28 -33.07
CA THR A 79 11.55 4.48 -33.70
C THR A 79 12.49 4.09 -34.84
N ALA A 80 13.39 3.14 -34.59
CA ALA A 80 14.31 2.63 -35.62
C ALA A 80 13.57 1.98 -36.79
N LEU A 81 12.47 1.27 -36.53
CA LEU A 81 11.62 0.67 -37.55
C LEU A 81 10.97 1.75 -38.44
N VAL A 82 10.44 2.82 -37.85
CA VAL A 82 9.87 3.94 -38.61
C VAL A 82 10.93 4.60 -39.49
N VAL A 83 12.13 4.85 -38.94
CA VAL A 83 13.25 5.41 -39.70
C VAL A 83 13.66 4.48 -40.85
N LEU A 84 13.70 3.16 -40.62
CA LEU A 84 14.00 2.17 -41.65
C LEU A 84 12.96 2.21 -42.78
N ILE A 85 11.66 2.28 -42.45
CA ILE A 85 10.59 2.38 -43.45
C ILE A 85 10.76 3.65 -44.29
N ILE A 86 11.02 4.79 -43.64
CA ILE A 86 11.28 6.05 -44.35
C ILE A 86 12.49 5.91 -45.28
N ALA A 87 13.59 5.30 -44.81
CA ALA A 87 14.80 5.09 -45.60
C ALA A 87 14.55 4.19 -46.82
N LEU A 88 13.75 3.13 -46.67
CA LEU A 88 13.37 2.24 -47.78
C LEU A 88 12.55 2.98 -48.84
N ILE A 89 11.58 3.81 -48.43
CA ILE A 89 10.78 4.62 -49.36
C ILE A 89 11.65 5.69 -50.03
N ALA A 90 12.64 6.22 -49.31
CA ALA A 90 13.57 7.22 -49.81
C ALA A 90 14.50 6.70 -50.93
N LEU A 91 14.52 5.38 -51.19
CA LEU A 91 15.19 4.82 -52.37
C LEU A 91 14.47 5.17 -53.68
N VAL A 92 13.17 5.50 -53.61
CA VAL A 92 12.33 5.81 -54.78
C VAL A 92 11.92 7.30 -54.80
N LEU A 93 11.74 7.90 -53.63
CA LEU A 93 11.28 9.29 -53.45
C LEU A 93 12.32 10.12 -52.67
N PRO A 94 12.30 11.45 -52.77
CA PRO A 94 13.08 12.30 -51.86
C PRO A 94 12.75 12.00 -50.39
N LEU A 95 13.74 12.17 -49.50
CA LEU A 95 13.60 11.88 -48.07
C LEU A 95 12.42 12.65 -47.43
N TRP A 96 12.24 13.92 -47.81
CA TRP A 96 11.16 14.76 -47.28
C TRP A 96 9.77 14.22 -47.66
N ALA A 97 9.60 13.73 -48.90
CA ALA A 97 8.33 13.17 -49.36
C ALA A 97 8.06 11.83 -48.68
N SER A 98 9.09 11.00 -48.50
CA SER A 98 9.01 9.73 -47.80
C SER A 98 8.54 9.89 -46.35
N ALA A 99 9.08 10.88 -45.64
CA ALA A 99 8.66 11.20 -44.28
C ALA A 99 7.18 11.64 -44.21
N LEU A 100 6.72 12.47 -45.16
CA LEU A 100 5.32 12.89 -45.22
C LEU A 100 4.36 11.71 -45.48
N VAL A 101 4.73 10.79 -46.38
CA VAL A 101 3.92 9.60 -46.68
C VAL A 101 3.75 8.74 -45.43
N VAL A 102 4.85 8.41 -44.75
CA VAL A 102 4.81 7.58 -43.52
C VAL A 102 4.01 8.27 -42.42
N LEU A 103 4.15 9.60 -42.28
CA LEU A 103 3.38 10.39 -41.31
C LEU A 103 1.87 10.31 -41.56
N VAL A 104 1.43 10.45 -42.81
CA VAL A 104 0.01 10.32 -43.17
C VAL A 104 -0.49 8.91 -42.90
N LEU A 105 0.26 7.87 -43.28
CA LEU A 105 -0.12 6.48 -43.06
C LEU A 105 -0.29 6.16 -41.56
N MET A 106 0.66 6.56 -40.72
CA MET A 106 0.56 6.36 -39.26
C MET A 106 -0.58 7.18 -38.65
N GLY A 107 -0.80 8.42 -39.11
CA GLY A 107 -1.89 9.28 -38.64
C GLY A 107 -3.27 8.67 -38.92
N LEU A 108 -3.47 8.12 -40.11
CA LEU A 108 -4.71 7.43 -40.48
C LEU A 108 -4.93 6.15 -39.65
N GLY A 109 -3.86 5.36 -39.42
CA GLY A 109 -3.92 4.17 -38.56
C GLY A 109 -4.25 4.51 -37.10
N ALA A 110 -3.64 5.56 -36.54
CA ALA A 110 -3.95 6.01 -35.19
C ALA A 110 -5.38 6.55 -35.08
N GLY A 111 -5.84 7.30 -36.07
CA GLY A 111 -7.21 7.84 -36.13
C GLY A 111 -8.28 6.74 -36.19
N SER A 112 -8.07 5.69 -36.99
CA SER A 112 -9.01 4.57 -37.10
C SER A 112 -9.03 3.67 -35.85
N ALA A 113 -7.86 3.39 -35.26
CA ALA A 113 -7.75 2.64 -34.01
C ALA A 113 -8.34 3.39 -32.81
N TRP A 114 -8.40 4.72 -32.88
CA TRP A 114 -9.05 5.56 -31.87
C TRP A 114 -10.56 5.66 -32.10
N GLY A 115 -10.99 5.83 -33.35
CA GLY A 115 -12.40 5.90 -33.73
C GLY A 115 -13.17 4.62 -33.40
N SER A 116 -12.55 3.46 -33.63
CA SER A 116 -13.13 2.14 -33.29
C SER A 116 -13.30 1.86 -31.79
N ARG A 117 -12.65 2.61 -30.90
CA ARG A 117 -12.85 2.48 -29.44
C ARG A 117 -13.97 3.37 -28.89
N ARG A 118 -14.54 4.26 -29.72
CA ARG A 118 -15.57 5.22 -29.32
C ARG A 118 -16.94 4.97 -29.97
N ALA A 119 -17.03 4.05 -30.94
CA ALA A 119 -18.29 3.60 -31.56
C ALA A 119 -18.74 2.29 -30.90
#